data_AF-A0A4Q3U3E9-F1
#
_entry.id   AF-A0A4Q3U3E9-F1
#
_cell.length_a   1.000
_cell.length_b   1.000
_cell.length_c   1.000
_cell.angle_alpha   90.00
_cell.angle_beta   90.00
_cell.angle_gamma   90.00
#
_symmetry.space_group_name_H-M   'P 1'
#
loop_
_entity.id
_entity.type
_entity.pdbx_description
1 polymer ?
#
loop_
_entity_poly.entity_id
_entity_poly.type
_entity_poly.pdbx_seq_one_letter_code
_entity_poly.pdbx_strand_id
1 'polypeptide(L)'
;MKVFVLLGLAAAVSAAGCNTVPAYITQPLQTPDGRLGFSVQGIASYTRDEVKVTDEVRKVLEGSCGGPVEITSIDFRDATNAAGVPHLAYQASAACTG
;
A
#
# COMPACT_ATOMS: atom_id res chain seq x y z
N MET A 1 33.80 -16.19 -44.88
CA MET A 1 32.38 -16.08 -44.50
C MET A 1 32.32 -15.60 -43.06
N LYS A 2 31.84 -14.36 -42.83
CA LYS A 2 31.73 -13.76 -41.49
C LYS A 2 30.31 -14.01 -40.98
N VAL A 3 30.16 -14.93 -40.04
CA VAL A 3 28.89 -15.22 -39.36
C VAL A 3 28.73 -14.17 -38.27
N PHE A 4 27.76 -13.27 -38.44
CA PHE A 4 27.37 -12.31 -37.42
C PHE A 4 26.63 -13.06 -36.30
N VAL A 5 27.26 -13.11 -35.13
CA VAL A 5 26.62 -13.55 -33.89
C VAL A 5 25.61 -12.48 -33.52
N LEU A 6 24.33 -12.76 -33.76
CA LEU A 6 23.22 -12.00 -33.20
C LEU A 6 23.25 -12.18 -31.69
N LEU A 7 23.88 -11.22 -31.00
CA LEU A 7 23.80 -11.05 -29.57
C LEU A 7 22.33 -10.95 -29.18
N GLY A 8 21.85 -12.02 -28.55
CA GLY A 8 20.52 -12.12 -27.99
C GLY A 8 20.29 -10.96 -27.04
N LEU A 9 19.41 -10.06 -27.44
CA LEU A 9 18.71 -9.17 -26.53
C LEU A 9 17.66 -10.02 -25.82
N ALA A 10 18.12 -10.92 -24.94
CA ALA A 10 17.27 -11.46 -23.91
C ALA A 10 16.94 -10.27 -23.01
N ALA A 11 15.82 -9.62 -23.33
CA ALA A 11 15.16 -8.71 -22.42
C ALA A 11 15.05 -9.48 -21.11
N ALA A 12 15.86 -9.08 -20.12
CA ALA A 12 15.56 -9.33 -18.74
C ALA A 12 14.19 -8.67 -18.55
N VAL A 13 13.14 -9.46 -18.77
CA VAL A 13 11.83 -9.22 -18.21
C VAL A 13 12.12 -9.32 -16.73
N SER A 14 12.52 -8.19 -16.16
CA SER A 14 12.46 -7.97 -14.74
C SER A 14 11.02 -8.28 -14.40
N ALA A 15 10.81 -9.51 -13.92
CA ALA A 15 9.81 -9.81 -12.93
C ALA A 15 10.15 -8.95 -11.70
N ALA A 16 10.06 -7.63 -11.85
CA ALA A 16 9.53 -6.81 -10.81
C ALA A 16 8.17 -7.44 -10.59
N GLY A 17 8.09 -8.30 -9.56
CA GLY A 17 6.81 -8.76 -9.07
C GLY A 17 5.91 -7.53 -9.09
N CYS A 18 4.72 -7.68 -9.66
CA CYS A 18 3.63 -6.76 -9.42
C CYS A 18 3.31 -6.85 -7.92
N ASN A 19 4.24 -6.37 -7.10
CA ASN A 19 4.13 -6.27 -5.68
C ASN A 19 3.04 -5.23 -5.51
N THR A 20 1.91 -5.76 -5.06
CA THR A 20 0.71 -5.16 -4.52
C THR A 20 1.05 -4.17 -3.41
N VAL A 21 1.91 -3.20 -3.68
CA VAL A 21 2.11 -2.07 -2.79
C VAL A 21 0.85 -1.22 -2.94
N PRO A 22 0.10 -0.99 -1.86
CA PRO A 22 -1.04 -0.11 -1.92
C PRO A 22 -0.60 1.26 -2.42
N ALA A 23 -1.26 1.81 -3.44
CA ALA A 23 -1.07 3.23 -3.75
C ALA A 23 -1.75 4.03 -2.63
N TYR A 24 -1.01 4.91 -1.96
CA TYR A 24 -1.51 5.62 -0.79
C TYR A 24 -1.12 7.09 -0.73
N ILE A 25 -1.90 7.83 0.05
CA ILE A 25 -1.63 9.22 0.45
C ILE A 25 -1.71 9.27 1.97
N THR A 26 -0.69 9.82 2.62
CA THR A 26 -0.68 10.08 4.06
C THR A 26 -0.88 11.56 4.34
N GLN A 27 -1.66 11.89 5.36
CA GLN A 27 -1.89 13.27 5.80
C GLN A 27 -1.79 13.36 7.33
N PRO A 28 -1.16 14.41 7.88
CA PRO A 28 -1.18 14.64 9.32
C PRO A 28 -2.59 14.96 9.78
N LEU A 29 -2.95 14.52 10.99
CA LEU A 29 -4.21 14.84 11.64
C LEU A 29 -4.05 14.96 13.15
N GLN A 30 -5.04 15.55 13.80
CA GLN A 30 -5.20 15.51 15.24
C GLN A 30 -6.28 14.48 15.58
N THR A 31 -5.96 13.50 16.41
CA THR A 31 -6.88 12.42 16.79
C THR A 31 -7.93 12.93 17.79
N PRO A 32 -9.06 12.21 17.99
CA PRO A 32 -10.12 12.65 18.88
C PRO A 32 -9.69 12.87 20.34
N ASP A 33 -8.65 12.18 20.79
CA ASP A 33 -8.02 12.30 22.12
C ASP A 33 -6.95 13.40 22.18
N GLY A 34 -6.78 14.18 21.11
CA GLY A 34 -5.91 15.35 21.03
C GLY A 34 -4.45 15.05 20.65
N ARG A 35 -4.10 13.79 20.38
CA ARG A 35 -2.74 13.39 19.98
C ARG A 35 -2.47 13.72 18.51
N LEU A 36 -1.18 13.82 18.18
CA LEU A 36 -0.73 13.86 16.80
C LEU A 36 -0.91 12.47 16.17
N GLY A 37 -1.37 12.46 14.94
CA GLY A 37 -1.57 11.23 14.18
C GLY A 37 -1.44 11.45 12.69
N PHE A 38 -1.63 10.36 11.95
CA PHE A 38 -1.68 10.39 10.50
C PHE A 38 -2.88 9.58 10.02
N SER A 39 -3.50 10.04 8.93
CA SER A 39 -4.40 9.24 8.13
C SER A 39 -3.66 8.73 6.92
N VAL A 40 -4.10 7.57 6.43
CA VAL A 40 -3.70 7.02 5.15
C VAL A 40 -4.94 6.59 4.39
N GLN A 41 -4.97 6.89 3.10
CA GLN A 41 -6.02 6.42 2.21
C GLN A 41 -5.40 5.86 0.94
N GLY A 42 -5.99 4.81 0.40
CA GLY A 42 -5.42 4.16 -0.77
C GLY A 42 -6.28 3.05 -1.36
N ILE A 43 -5.70 2.39 -2.36
CA ILE A 43 -6.29 1.21 -3.02
C ILE A 43 -5.25 0.11 -3.05
N ALA A 44 -5.56 -1.02 -2.42
CA ALA A 44 -4.81 -2.25 -2.57
C ALA A 44 -5.31 -2.97 -3.83
N SER A 45 -4.41 -3.26 -4.76
CA SER A 45 -4.75 -3.94 -6.01
C SER A 45 -4.60 -5.44 -5.89
N TYR A 46 -5.38 -6.19 -6.67
CA TYR A 46 -5.34 -7.65 -6.76
C TYR A 46 -5.61 -8.38 -5.43
N THR A 47 -6.31 -7.75 -4.49
CA THR A 47 -6.62 -8.33 -3.17
C THR A 47 -7.91 -7.78 -2.57
N ARG A 48 -8.52 -8.58 -1.69
CA ARG A 48 -9.58 -8.20 -0.73
C ARG A 48 -9.21 -8.60 0.70
N ASP A 49 -7.94 -8.95 0.91
CA ASP A 49 -7.43 -9.42 2.20
C ASP A 49 -7.21 -8.23 3.14
N GLU A 50 -8.25 -7.90 3.90
CA GLU A 50 -8.26 -6.79 4.86
C GLU A 50 -7.11 -6.90 5.87
N VAL A 51 -6.80 -8.10 6.35
CA VAL A 51 -5.73 -8.33 7.34
C VAL A 51 -4.38 -7.94 6.78
N LYS A 52 -4.04 -8.40 5.57
CA LYS A 52 -2.78 -8.01 4.92
C LYS A 52 -2.72 -6.51 4.65
N VAL A 53 -3.84 -5.90 4.26
CA VAL A 53 -3.89 -4.45 4.01
C VAL A 53 -3.73 -3.68 5.33
N THR A 54 -4.32 -4.14 6.43
CA THR A 54 -4.12 -3.55 7.77
C THR A 54 -2.66 -3.59 8.19
N ASP A 55 -1.95 -4.71 7.97
CA ASP A 55 -0.54 -4.83 8.33
C ASP A 55 0.35 -3.87 7.53
N GLU A 56 0.09 -3.70 6.23
CA GLU A 56 0.82 -2.74 5.39
C GLU A 56 0.49 -1.28 5.75
N VAL A 57 -0.80 -0.99 5.98
CA VAL A 57 -1.26 0.33 6.46
C VAL A 57 -0.57 0.71 7.78
N ARG A 58 -0.45 -0.24 8.71
CA ARG A 58 0.27 -0.03 9.97
C ARG A 58 1.71 0.38 9.73
N LYS A 59 2.45 -0.35 8.89
CA LYS A 59 3.86 -0.03 8.56
C LYS A 59 4.02 1.37 7.96
N VAL A 60 3.09 1.77 7.08
CA VAL A 60 3.09 3.12 6.48
C VAL A 60 2.88 4.20 7.55
N LEU A 61 1.94 3.99 8.46
CA LEU A 61 1.65 4.92 9.56
C LEU A 61 2.80 4.97 10.57
N GLU A 62 3.42 3.84 10.90
CA GLU A 62 4.61 3.77 11.74
C GLU A 62 5.79 4.54 11.11
N GLY A 63 6.01 4.39 9.80
CA GLY A 63 7.01 5.16 9.06
C GLY A 63 6.73 6.67 9.09
N SER A 64 5.45 7.08 9.11
CA SER A 64 5.05 8.49 9.17
C SER A 64 5.19 9.07 10.58
N CYS A 65 4.85 8.30 11.61
CA CYS A 65 5.02 8.68 13.01
C CYS A 65 6.47 8.54 13.51
N GLY A 66 7.35 7.86 12.77
CA GLY A 66 8.71 7.55 13.21
C GLY A 66 8.78 6.54 14.35
N GLY A 67 7.74 5.73 14.55
CA GLY A 67 7.63 4.83 15.69
C GLY A 67 6.28 4.09 15.75
N PRO A 68 6.00 3.39 16.86
CA PRO A 68 4.75 2.64 17.02
C PRO A 68 3.53 3.56 16.94
N VAL A 69 2.42 2.99 16.48
CA VAL A 69 1.15 3.69 16.31
C VAL A 69 -0.01 2.90 16.89
N GLU A 70 -1.05 3.61 17.27
CA GLU A 70 -2.33 3.07 17.67
C GLU A 70 -3.35 3.36 16.57
N ILE A 71 -3.79 2.33 15.83
CA ILE A 71 -4.81 2.50 14.78
C ILE A 71 -6.13 2.85 15.45
N THR A 72 -6.63 4.05 15.17
CA THR A 72 -7.89 4.58 15.72
C THR A 72 -9.09 4.22 14.86
N SER A 73 -8.90 4.09 13.54
CA SER A 73 -9.92 3.58 12.63
C SER A 73 -9.31 2.96 11.38
N ILE A 74 -10.01 1.99 10.80
CA ILE A 74 -9.76 1.52 9.44
C ILE A 74 -11.09 1.10 8.81
N ASP A 75 -11.38 1.67 7.66
CA ASP A 75 -12.57 1.40 6.88
C ASP A 75 -12.17 0.79 5.54
N PHE A 76 -12.88 -0.27 5.16
CA PHE A 76 -12.66 -0.98 3.91
C PHE A 76 -13.88 -0.87 2.99
N ARG A 77 -13.61 -0.78 1.69
CA ARG A 77 -14.63 -0.79 0.64
C ARG A 77 -14.17 -1.65 -0.52
N ASP A 78 -15.05 -2.55 -0.97
CA ASP A 78 -14.81 -3.29 -2.21
C ASP A 78 -14.71 -2.28 -3.37
N ALA A 79 -13.57 -2.31 -4.06
CA ALA A 79 -13.26 -1.47 -5.20
C ALA A 79 -12.98 -2.30 -6.45
N THR A 80 -13.47 -3.55 -6.48
CA THR A 80 -13.36 -4.44 -7.64
C THR A 80 -13.82 -3.73 -8.90
N ASN A 81 -12.95 -3.74 -9.92
CA ASN A 81 -13.22 -3.01 -11.15
C ASN A 81 -14.26 -3.74 -12.02
N ALA A 82 -14.68 -3.09 -13.11
CA ALA A 82 -15.67 -3.66 -14.03
C ALA A 82 -15.21 -4.96 -14.72
N ALA A 83 -13.90 -5.24 -14.74
CA ALA A 83 -13.32 -6.49 -15.26
C ALA A 83 -13.28 -7.62 -14.22
N GLY A 84 -13.78 -7.40 -13.00
CA GLY A 84 -13.78 -8.39 -11.92
C GLY A 84 -12.45 -8.55 -11.19
N VAL A 85 -11.48 -7.68 -11.43
CA VAL A 85 -10.20 -7.72 -10.73
C VAL A 85 -10.40 -7.20 -9.30
N PRO A 86 -10.02 -7.96 -8.26
CA PRO A 86 -10.24 -7.57 -6.89
C PRO A 86 -9.38 -6.36 -6.53
N HIS A 87 -10.01 -5.32 -5.99
CA HIS A 87 -9.32 -4.23 -5.31
C HIS A 87 -10.02 -3.93 -3.98
N LEU A 88 -9.27 -3.40 -3.04
CA LEU A 88 -9.77 -2.99 -1.74
C LEU A 88 -9.37 -1.54 -1.49
N ALA A 89 -10.34 -0.63 -1.54
CA ALA A 89 -10.14 0.74 -1.10
C ALA A 89 -10.14 0.77 0.43
N TYR A 90 -9.25 1.56 1.00
CA TYR A 90 -9.16 1.71 2.44
C TYR A 90 -8.90 3.16 2.84
N GLN A 91 -9.36 3.48 4.04
CA GLN A 91 -9.04 4.72 4.74
C GLN A 91 -8.78 4.36 6.20
N ALA A 92 -7.64 4.75 6.72
CA ALA A 92 -7.25 4.47 8.09
C ALA A 92 -6.70 5.72 8.77
N SER A 93 -6.77 5.75 10.09
CA SER A 93 -6.16 6.76 10.93
C SER A 93 -5.46 6.10 12.11
N ALA A 94 -4.36 6.70 12.57
CA ALA A 94 -3.68 6.26 13.78
C ALA A 94 -3.09 7.43 14.57
N ALA A 95 -3.00 7.25 15.88
CA ALA A 95 -2.28 8.13 16.79
C ALA A 95 -0.81 7.69 16.91
N CYS A 96 0.12 8.63 16.86
CA CYS A 96 1.53 8.35 17.16
C CYS A 96 1.70 8.11 18.66
N THR A 97 2.33 7.01 19.08
CA THR A 97 2.53 6.67 20.51
C THR A 97 3.96 6.90 21.01
N GLY A 98 4.87 7.29 20.12
CA GLY A 98 6.29 7.54 20.41
C GLY A 98 6.60 8.98 20.80
#